data_AF-A0A397UHS8-F1
#
_entry.id   AF-A0A397UHS8-F1
#
_cell.length_a   1.000
_cell.length_b   1.000
_cell.length_c   1.000
_cell.angle_alpha   90.00
_cell.angle_beta   90.00
_cell.angle_gamma   90.00
#
_symmetry.space_group_name_H-M   'P 1'
#
loop_
_entity.id
_entity.type
_entity.pdbx_description
1 polymer ?
#
loop_
_entity_poly.entity_id
_entity_poly.type
_entity_poly.pdbx_seq_one_letter_code
_entity_poly.pdbx_strand_id
1 'polypeptide(L)'
;MSEDPQVKAAWIIYQFGAAHCLFYAIKIGASFLDATVAQAIIAQGGILSRYFVQRLHMNFGAYDNKLIELKIAHGVGSSQLQKSQAIPWASDLPISVYTFLLKAASDLYKSDLCLKGNDMELFHFYTGGPQTIHYAPLVLAKNIDQIKDLILRFKFIPLPPRNLDNLPEINNQENITPEEYPPKDGHENKCQLNVIARSILICKEIVNLWKEIGYYEICYDVNDLVMQGALLIMFPQQPSSRWYMPDIKTINARLTELIEVGFQLTYCVILNILLVFEKRLEQIGKVLLESFAEIKHESLVNLLRNCLIEILNPKLKFKSQVVLNFIYEFLPDSPEIEFVRAFQFYSNSCKV
;
A
#
# COMPACT_ATOMS: atom_id res chain seq x y z
N MET A 1 16.36 -22.77 9.98
CA MET A 1 14.91 -22.98 9.78
C MET A 1 14.66 -24.48 9.70
N SER A 2 13.45 -24.95 10.00
CA SER A 2 13.07 -26.37 9.77
C SER A 2 13.24 -26.72 8.29
N GLU A 3 13.65 -27.95 7.97
CA GLU A 3 13.70 -28.45 6.57
C GLU A 3 12.36 -29.00 6.09
N ASP A 4 11.38 -29.16 6.98
CA ASP A 4 10.05 -29.66 6.64
C ASP A 4 9.27 -28.64 5.80
N PRO A 5 8.86 -28.97 4.55
CA PRO A 5 8.08 -28.08 3.71
C PRO A 5 6.76 -27.62 4.33
N GLN A 6 6.10 -28.46 5.11
CA GLN A 6 4.83 -28.13 5.77
C GLN A 6 5.03 -27.05 6.84
N VAL A 7 6.12 -27.14 7.59
CA VAL A 7 6.47 -26.14 8.62
C VAL A 7 6.90 -24.83 7.97
N LYS A 8 7.69 -24.86 6.89
CA LYS A 8 8.06 -23.66 6.12
C LYS A 8 6.81 -22.96 5.56
N ALA A 9 5.87 -23.73 4.99
CA ALA A 9 4.61 -23.22 4.48
C ALA A 9 3.73 -22.58 5.56
N ALA A 10 3.53 -23.25 6.69
CA ALA A 10 2.75 -22.71 7.80
C ALA A 10 3.38 -21.41 8.35
N TRP A 11 4.71 -21.39 8.48
CA TRP A 11 5.44 -20.22 8.95
C TRP A 11 5.27 -19.03 8.00
N ILE A 12 5.44 -19.19 6.69
CA ILE A 12 5.35 -18.06 5.75
C ILE A 12 3.93 -17.51 5.65
N ILE A 13 2.91 -18.39 5.70
CA ILE A 13 1.50 -17.96 5.73
C ILE A 13 1.19 -17.21 7.01
N TYR A 14 1.68 -17.69 8.16
CA TYR A 14 1.49 -17.00 9.43
C TYR A 14 2.16 -15.62 9.45
N GLN A 15 3.37 -15.49 8.89
CA GLN A 15 4.13 -14.23 8.93
C GLN A 15 3.61 -13.17 7.96
N PHE A 16 3.16 -13.58 6.77
CA PHE A 16 2.87 -12.65 5.67
C PHE A 16 1.45 -12.75 5.11
N GLY A 17 0.59 -13.55 5.74
CA GLY A 17 -0.77 -13.78 5.29
C GLY A 17 -0.87 -14.67 4.05
N ALA A 18 -2.06 -15.19 3.79
CA ALA A 18 -2.32 -16.07 2.66
C ALA A 18 -2.13 -15.35 1.30
N ALA A 19 -2.42 -14.05 1.26
CA ALA A 19 -2.37 -13.22 0.06
C ALA A 19 -0.97 -13.00 -0.51
N HIS A 20 0.03 -12.81 0.35
CA HIS A 20 1.38 -12.41 -0.08
C HIS A 20 2.47 -13.41 0.26
N CYS A 21 2.14 -14.53 0.92
CA CYS A 21 3.11 -15.56 1.30
C CYS A 21 4.00 -16.05 0.13
N LEU A 22 3.44 -16.26 -1.06
CA LEU A 22 4.20 -16.70 -2.24
C LEU A 22 5.19 -15.63 -2.71
N PHE A 23 4.80 -14.35 -2.68
CA PHE A 23 5.68 -13.24 -3.01
C PHE A 23 6.89 -13.19 -2.06
N TYR A 24 6.63 -13.25 -0.75
CA TYR A 24 7.70 -13.23 0.24
C TYR A 24 8.56 -14.49 0.24
N ALA A 25 7.98 -15.67 -0.01
CA ALA A 25 8.75 -16.91 -0.15
C ALA A 25 9.80 -16.81 -1.29
N ILE A 26 9.42 -16.21 -2.43
CA ILE A 26 10.35 -15.96 -3.53
C ILE A 26 11.43 -14.95 -3.12
N LYS A 27 11.06 -13.86 -2.43
CA LYS A 27 12.03 -12.84 -1.99
C LYS A 27 13.02 -13.34 -0.93
N ILE A 28 12.64 -14.30 -0.09
CA ILE A 28 13.58 -14.95 0.84
C ILE A 28 14.62 -15.76 0.07
N GLY A 29 14.24 -16.32 -1.09
CA GLY A 29 15.15 -16.91 -2.06
C GLY A 29 15.13 -18.43 -2.11
N ALA A 30 15.96 -18.97 -2.99
CA ALA A 30 15.98 -20.38 -3.36
C ALA A 30 16.34 -21.36 -2.22
N SER A 31 16.98 -20.89 -1.15
CA SER A 31 17.26 -21.71 0.04
C SER A 31 16.00 -21.99 0.88
N PHE A 32 15.00 -21.12 0.77
CA PHE A 32 13.72 -21.29 1.45
C PHE A 32 12.69 -21.99 0.57
N LEU A 33 12.58 -21.55 -0.70
CA LEU A 33 11.52 -21.97 -1.60
C LEU A 33 12.00 -22.95 -2.66
N ASP A 34 11.57 -24.21 -2.51
CA ASP A 34 11.59 -25.22 -3.57
C ASP A 34 10.15 -25.59 -4.01
N ALA A 35 10.02 -26.52 -4.96
CA ALA A 35 8.72 -26.92 -5.50
C ALA A 35 7.82 -27.61 -4.45
N THR A 36 8.40 -28.33 -3.48
CA THR A 36 7.65 -28.99 -2.41
C THR A 36 7.12 -27.99 -1.39
N VAL A 37 7.91 -26.95 -1.08
CA VAL A 37 7.47 -25.82 -0.25
C VAL A 37 6.38 -25.01 -0.96
N ALA A 38 6.56 -24.71 -2.25
CA ALA A 38 5.54 -24.02 -3.05
C ALA A 38 4.21 -24.80 -3.08
N GLN A 39 4.28 -26.12 -3.24
CA GLN A 39 3.14 -27.01 -3.17
C GLN A 39 2.47 -26.98 -1.79
N ALA A 40 3.26 -27.06 -0.72
CA ALA A 40 2.75 -27.01 0.65
C ALA A 40 2.07 -25.67 0.95
N ILE A 41 2.62 -24.54 0.48
CA ILE A 41 2.00 -23.21 0.62
C ILE A 41 0.61 -23.19 0.00
N ILE A 42 0.47 -23.64 -1.25
CA ILE A 42 -0.84 -23.68 -1.94
C ILE A 42 -1.80 -24.62 -1.23
N ALA A 43 -1.33 -25.81 -0.83
CA ALA A 43 -2.15 -26.81 -0.13
C ALA A 43 -2.66 -26.32 1.23
N GLN A 44 -1.92 -25.44 1.91
CA GLN A 44 -2.29 -24.84 3.19
C GLN A 44 -3.05 -23.51 3.06
N GLY A 45 -3.49 -23.14 1.85
CA GLY A 45 -4.33 -21.96 1.63
C GLY A 45 -3.61 -20.69 1.19
N GLY A 46 -2.32 -20.77 0.86
CA GLY A 46 -1.63 -19.69 0.15
C GLY A 46 -2.26 -19.40 -1.21
N ILE A 47 -2.49 -18.12 -1.52
CA ILE A 47 -3.30 -17.70 -2.66
C ILE A 47 -2.42 -17.55 -3.91
N LEU A 48 -2.64 -18.40 -4.91
CA LEU A 48 -2.03 -18.27 -6.22
C LEU A 48 -2.88 -17.37 -7.13
N SER A 49 -2.76 -16.05 -6.97
CA SER A 49 -3.55 -15.10 -7.79
C SER A 49 -3.10 -15.04 -9.24
N ARG A 50 -4.05 -14.78 -10.16
CA ARG A 50 -3.71 -14.61 -11.58
C ARG A 50 -2.76 -13.43 -11.79
N TYR A 51 -3.00 -12.32 -11.10
CA TYR A 51 -2.14 -11.13 -11.14
C TYR A 51 -0.72 -11.42 -10.67
N PHE A 52 -0.55 -12.16 -9.57
CA PHE A 52 0.77 -12.58 -9.11
C PHE A 52 1.52 -13.37 -10.18
N VAL A 53 0.84 -14.29 -10.87
CA VAL A 53 1.47 -15.10 -11.93
C VAL A 53 1.83 -14.25 -13.16
N GLN A 54 0.99 -13.29 -13.55
CA GLN A 54 1.31 -12.31 -14.60
C GLN A 54 2.60 -11.54 -14.23
N ARG A 55 2.71 -11.07 -12.99
CA ARG A 55 3.88 -10.32 -12.49
C ARG A 55 5.12 -11.20 -12.34
N LEU A 56 4.96 -12.44 -11.89
CA LEU A 56 6.04 -13.42 -11.82
C LEU A 56 6.60 -13.71 -13.22
N HIS A 57 5.73 -13.96 -14.20
CA HIS A 57 6.14 -14.25 -15.57
C HIS A 57 6.92 -13.09 -16.20
N MET A 58 6.59 -11.84 -15.87
CA MET A 58 7.34 -10.66 -16.35
C MET A 58 8.74 -10.53 -15.73
N ASN A 59 8.96 -11.03 -14.51
CA ASN A 59 10.18 -10.81 -13.73
C ASN A 59 11.06 -12.06 -13.59
N PHE A 60 10.64 -13.19 -14.18
CA PHE A 60 11.39 -14.44 -14.14
C PHE A 60 12.53 -14.47 -15.16
N GLY A 61 13.66 -15.06 -14.76
CA GLY A 61 14.81 -15.34 -15.61
C GLY A 61 15.98 -14.37 -15.41
N ALA A 62 17.18 -14.88 -15.61
CA ALA A 62 18.41 -14.10 -15.50
C ALA A 62 18.56 -13.14 -16.69
N TYR A 63 19.13 -11.97 -16.42
CA TYR A 63 19.60 -11.09 -17.48
C TYR A 63 20.95 -11.55 -18.03
N ASP A 64 21.17 -11.33 -19.32
CA ASP A 64 22.49 -11.40 -19.91
C ASP A 64 23.29 -10.16 -19.50
N ASN A 65 24.12 -10.31 -18.46
CA ASN A 65 24.99 -9.25 -17.96
C ASN A 65 25.94 -8.73 -19.05
N LYS A 66 26.37 -9.59 -19.98
CA LYS A 66 27.27 -9.15 -21.05
C LYS A 66 26.56 -8.26 -22.05
N LEU A 67 25.31 -8.60 -22.38
CA LEU A 67 24.47 -7.74 -23.21
C LEU A 67 24.18 -6.39 -22.51
N ILE A 68 23.93 -6.40 -21.20
CA ILE A 68 23.74 -5.17 -20.42
C ILE A 68 25.00 -4.28 -20.49
N GLU A 69 26.17 -4.86 -20.23
CA GLU A 69 27.46 -4.15 -20.35
C GLU A 69 27.63 -3.51 -21.74
N LEU A 70 27.37 -4.28 -22.80
CA LEU A 70 27.49 -3.79 -24.19
C LEU A 70 26.48 -2.67 -24.50
N LYS A 71 25.24 -2.80 -24.03
CA LYS A 71 24.22 -1.74 -24.18
C LYS A 71 24.64 -0.44 -23.51
N ILE A 72 25.23 -0.53 -22.32
CA ILE A 72 25.79 0.63 -21.59
C ILE A 72 26.97 1.22 -22.37
N ALA A 73 27.91 0.38 -22.82
CA ALA A 73 29.12 0.82 -23.51
C ALA A 73 28.84 1.50 -24.86
N HIS A 74 27.81 1.07 -25.59
CA HIS A 74 27.43 1.63 -26.89
C HIS A 74 26.37 2.73 -26.81
N GLY A 75 25.94 3.14 -25.61
CA GLY A 75 24.83 4.10 -25.45
C GLY A 75 23.50 3.60 -26.01
N VAL A 76 23.39 2.30 -26.28
CA VAL A 76 22.19 1.64 -26.80
C VAL A 76 21.38 1.14 -25.61
N GLY A 77 20.76 2.08 -24.91
CA GLY A 77 19.92 1.80 -23.76
C GLY A 77 19.28 3.08 -23.29
N SER A 78 18.02 3.03 -22.86
CA SER A 78 17.48 4.13 -22.07
C SER A 78 18.43 4.38 -20.90
N SER A 79 18.52 5.63 -20.45
CA SER A 79 19.26 6.06 -19.25
C SER A 79 18.94 5.26 -17.96
N GLN A 80 18.00 4.32 -18.03
CA GLN A 80 17.54 3.39 -17.01
C GLN A 80 18.46 2.16 -16.83
N LEU A 81 19.15 1.67 -17.87
CA LEU A 81 20.10 0.54 -17.73
C LEU A 81 21.33 0.93 -16.89
N GLN A 82 21.68 2.22 -16.87
CA GLN A 82 22.81 2.75 -16.09
C GLN A 82 22.48 3.06 -14.63
N LYS A 83 21.20 3.26 -14.27
CA LYS A 83 20.78 3.76 -12.94
C LYS A 83 20.15 2.73 -12.01
N SER A 84 19.76 1.56 -12.51
CA SER A 84 19.08 0.54 -11.72
C SER A 84 19.63 -0.86 -12.03
N GLN A 85 20.74 -1.19 -11.39
CA GLN A 85 21.26 -2.57 -11.28
C GLN A 85 20.38 -3.49 -10.40
N ALA A 86 19.18 -3.06 -10.01
CA ALA A 86 18.25 -3.91 -9.28
C ALA A 86 17.82 -5.10 -10.16
N ILE A 87 18.33 -6.27 -9.80
CA ILE A 87 17.92 -7.57 -10.32
C ILE A 87 16.41 -7.73 -10.00
N PRO A 88 15.56 -8.15 -10.96
CA PRO A 88 14.14 -8.37 -10.73
C PRO A 88 13.92 -9.34 -9.59
N TRP A 89 12.91 -9.08 -8.76
CA TRP A 89 12.65 -9.84 -7.53
C TRP A 89 12.47 -11.36 -7.71
N ALA A 90 12.20 -11.82 -8.94
CA ALA A 90 11.99 -13.23 -9.28
C ALA A 90 13.00 -13.79 -10.30
N SER A 91 14.09 -13.07 -10.61
CA SER A 91 15.05 -13.51 -11.64
C SER A 91 15.74 -14.82 -11.27
N ASP A 92 16.04 -15.00 -9.98
CA ASP A 92 16.84 -16.10 -9.43
C ASP A 92 15.95 -17.25 -8.93
N LEU A 93 14.65 -17.19 -9.23
CA LEU A 93 13.72 -18.25 -8.89
C LEU A 93 14.14 -19.55 -9.59
N PRO A 94 14.25 -20.70 -8.88
CA PRO A 94 14.56 -21.95 -9.53
C PRO A 94 13.51 -22.30 -10.60
N ILE A 95 13.97 -22.76 -11.77
CA ILE A 95 13.09 -23.10 -12.91
C ILE A 95 12.04 -24.16 -12.54
N SER A 96 12.37 -25.06 -11.62
CA SER A 96 11.44 -26.08 -11.10
C SER A 96 10.26 -25.44 -10.35
N VAL A 97 10.53 -24.43 -9.52
CA VAL A 97 9.50 -23.67 -8.79
C VAL A 97 8.66 -22.85 -9.75
N TYR A 98 9.29 -22.14 -10.68
CA TYR A 98 8.58 -21.37 -11.71
C TYR A 98 7.64 -22.25 -12.53
N THR A 99 8.14 -23.40 -13.01
CA THR A 99 7.36 -24.35 -13.80
C THR A 99 6.20 -24.93 -13.00
N PHE A 100 6.42 -25.25 -11.72
CA PHE A 100 5.38 -25.71 -10.82
C PHE A 100 4.26 -24.67 -10.66
N LEU A 101 4.60 -23.43 -10.32
CA LEU A 101 3.63 -22.35 -10.12
C LEU A 101 2.86 -22.04 -11.41
N LEU A 102 3.54 -22.03 -12.56
CA LEU A 102 2.91 -21.77 -13.84
C LEU A 102 1.94 -22.89 -14.24
N LYS A 103 2.30 -24.15 -13.99
CA LYS A 103 1.43 -25.30 -14.22
C LYS A 103 0.20 -25.26 -13.30
N ALA A 104 0.41 -25.03 -12.01
CA ALA A 104 -0.69 -24.88 -11.05
C ALA A 104 -1.65 -23.75 -11.45
N ALA A 105 -1.12 -22.62 -11.91
CA ALA A 105 -1.93 -21.51 -12.41
C ALA A 105 -2.68 -21.86 -13.70
N SER A 106 -2.03 -22.59 -14.62
CA SER A 106 -2.65 -23.07 -15.85
C SER A 106 -3.78 -24.05 -15.58
N ASP A 107 -3.63 -24.94 -14.60
CA ASP A 107 -4.68 -25.88 -14.20
C ASP A 107 -5.86 -25.16 -13.52
N LEU A 108 -5.57 -24.13 -12.72
CA LEU A 108 -6.56 -23.33 -12.01
C LEU A 108 -7.38 -22.41 -12.94
N TYR A 109 -6.70 -21.67 -13.82
CA TYR A 109 -7.33 -20.63 -14.64
C TYR A 109 -7.57 -21.05 -16.09
N LYS A 110 -6.97 -22.16 -16.56
CA LYS A 110 -7.15 -22.70 -17.90
C LYS A 110 -6.90 -21.62 -18.97
N SER A 111 -7.85 -21.42 -19.89
CA SER A 111 -7.79 -20.41 -20.94
C SER A 111 -7.74 -18.97 -20.42
N ASP A 112 -8.11 -18.73 -19.16
CA ASP A 112 -8.24 -17.39 -18.59
C ASP A 112 -6.95 -16.88 -17.92
N LEU A 113 -5.87 -17.66 -17.91
CA LEU A 113 -4.60 -17.30 -17.23
C LEU A 113 -3.95 -16.04 -17.81
N CYS A 114 -4.16 -15.73 -19.10
CA CYS A 114 -3.70 -14.50 -19.77
C CYS A 114 -2.35 -13.97 -19.26
N LEU A 115 -1.25 -14.70 -19.49
CA LEU A 115 0.08 -14.40 -18.90
C LEU A 115 0.67 -13.04 -19.29
N LYS A 116 0.29 -12.51 -20.45
CA LYS A 116 0.66 -11.17 -20.91
C LYS A 116 -0.36 -10.09 -20.52
N GLY A 117 -1.35 -10.46 -19.71
CA GLY A 117 -2.35 -9.56 -19.17
C GLY A 117 -1.83 -8.74 -17.98
N ASN A 118 -2.70 -7.87 -17.48
CA ASN A 118 -2.43 -6.98 -16.36
C ASN A 118 -3.73 -6.74 -15.59
N ASP A 119 -3.99 -7.55 -14.57
CA ASP A 119 -5.24 -7.47 -13.81
C ASP A 119 -5.40 -6.16 -13.03
N MET A 120 -4.29 -5.50 -12.62
CA MET A 120 -4.35 -4.16 -12.00
C MET A 120 -4.87 -3.10 -12.97
N GLU A 121 -4.40 -3.14 -14.23
CA GLU A 121 -4.88 -2.23 -15.27
C GLU A 121 -6.32 -2.55 -15.68
N LEU A 122 -6.67 -3.83 -15.77
CA LEU A 122 -8.05 -4.24 -16.01
C LEU A 122 -8.98 -3.73 -14.90
N PHE A 123 -8.55 -3.88 -13.64
CA PHE A 123 -9.26 -3.35 -12.47
C PHE A 123 -9.41 -1.83 -12.56
N HIS A 124 -8.33 -1.10 -12.91
CA HIS A 124 -8.36 0.35 -13.13
C HIS A 124 -9.46 0.77 -14.11
N PHE A 125 -9.60 0.07 -15.24
CA PHE A 125 -10.65 0.37 -16.21
C PHE A 125 -12.05 0.05 -15.68
N TYR A 126 -12.23 -1.12 -15.05
CA TYR A 126 -13.52 -1.50 -14.49
C TYR A 126 -14.02 -0.55 -13.40
N THR A 127 -13.11 0.00 -12.59
CA THR A 127 -13.46 0.95 -11.51
C THR A 127 -13.54 2.41 -11.98
N GLY A 128 -13.45 2.68 -13.29
CA GLY A 128 -13.55 4.04 -13.84
C GLY A 128 -12.33 4.91 -13.58
N GLY A 129 -11.14 4.31 -13.49
CA GLY A 129 -9.87 4.98 -13.26
C GLY A 129 -9.57 6.16 -14.21
N PRO A 130 -9.80 6.04 -15.53
CA PRO A 130 -9.60 7.15 -16.47
C PRO A 130 -10.62 8.30 -16.32
N GLN A 131 -11.73 8.06 -15.62
CA GLN A 131 -12.77 9.07 -15.42
C GLN A 131 -12.42 10.00 -14.26
N THR A 132 -13.12 11.12 -14.13
CA THR A 132 -13.05 11.93 -12.90
C THR A 132 -13.80 11.24 -11.76
N ILE A 133 -13.54 11.65 -10.51
CA ILE A 133 -14.14 11.04 -9.32
C ILE A 133 -15.67 11.07 -9.35
N HIS A 134 -16.28 12.05 -10.03
CA HIS A 134 -17.73 12.17 -10.14
C HIS A 134 -18.37 11.13 -11.08
N TYR A 135 -17.68 10.71 -12.14
CA TYR A 135 -18.20 9.75 -13.12
C TYR A 135 -17.76 8.31 -12.85
N ALA A 136 -16.67 8.11 -12.12
CA ALA A 136 -16.17 6.78 -11.78
C ALA A 136 -17.19 5.87 -11.06
N PRO A 137 -18.07 6.36 -10.15
CA PRO A 137 -19.11 5.53 -9.54
C PRO A 137 -20.05 4.85 -10.56
N LEU A 138 -20.39 5.54 -11.65
CA LEU A 138 -21.26 4.98 -12.69
C LEU A 138 -20.57 3.84 -13.45
N VAL A 139 -19.28 4.00 -13.74
CA VAL A 139 -18.48 2.97 -14.42
C VAL A 139 -18.29 1.76 -13.50
N LEU A 140 -17.96 1.98 -12.24
CA LEU A 140 -17.82 0.92 -11.25
C LEU A 140 -19.12 0.13 -11.11
N ALA A 141 -20.26 0.82 -10.95
CA ALA A 141 -21.56 0.17 -10.83
C ALA A 141 -21.92 -0.67 -12.07
N LYS A 142 -21.60 -0.16 -13.27
CA LYS A 142 -21.82 -0.89 -14.53
C LYS A 142 -20.97 -2.17 -14.63
N ASN A 143 -19.77 -2.17 -14.06
CA ASN A 143 -18.81 -3.28 -14.16
C ASN A 143 -18.70 -4.10 -12.87
N ILE A 144 -19.64 -3.99 -11.94
CA ILE A 144 -19.50 -4.56 -10.59
C ILE A 144 -19.35 -6.09 -10.62
N ASP A 145 -20.02 -6.78 -11.55
CA ASP A 145 -19.93 -8.23 -11.68
C ASP A 145 -18.57 -8.66 -12.23
N GLN A 146 -17.99 -7.89 -13.15
CA GLN A 146 -16.63 -8.13 -13.65
C GLN A 146 -15.58 -7.87 -12.58
N ILE A 147 -15.80 -6.87 -11.72
CA ILE A 147 -14.94 -6.61 -10.56
C ILE A 147 -15.01 -7.75 -9.56
N LYS A 148 -16.22 -8.25 -9.26
CA LYS A 148 -16.42 -9.43 -8.42
C LYS A 148 -15.74 -10.66 -9.00
N ASP A 149 -15.89 -10.93 -10.30
CA ASP A 149 -15.22 -12.06 -10.95
C ASP A 149 -13.69 -11.91 -10.87
N LEU A 150 -13.16 -10.70 -11.09
CA LEU A 150 -11.73 -10.41 -10.96
C LEU A 150 -11.18 -10.71 -9.57
N ILE A 151 -11.88 -10.30 -8.51
CA ILE A 151 -11.44 -10.55 -7.13
C ILE A 151 -11.72 -12.00 -6.73
N LEU A 152 -12.96 -12.48 -6.87
CA LEU A 152 -13.38 -13.76 -6.29
C LEU A 152 -12.88 -14.98 -7.08
N ARG A 153 -12.97 -14.94 -8.42
CA ARG A 153 -12.58 -16.06 -9.29
C ARG A 153 -11.10 -16.00 -9.63
N PHE A 154 -10.61 -14.83 -10.05
CA PHE A 154 -9.20 -14.67 -10.45
C PHE A 154 -8.26 -14.31 -9.29
N LYS A 155 -8.82 -14.22 -8.07
CA LYS A 155 -8.09 -13.97 -6.82
C LYS A 155 -7.26 -12.69 -6.90
N PHE A 156 -7.75 -11.66 -7.60
CA PHE A 156 -7.00 -10.43 -7.81
C PHE A 156 -6.62 -9.78 -6.48
N ILE A 157 -5.31 -9.69 -6.24
CA ILE A 157 -4.69 -9.09 -5.04
C ILE A 157 -3.51 -8.27 -5.56
N PRO A 158 -3.39 -6.97 -5.23
CA PRO A 158 -2.20 -6.18 -5.54
C PRO A 158 -0.96 -6.81 -4.89
N LEU A 159 0.22 -6.63 -5.49
CA LEU A 159 1.46 -7.00 -4.79
C LEU A 159 1.62 -6.14 -3.53
N PRO A 160 2.32 -6.61 -2.50
CA PRO A 160 2.38 -5.88 -1.24
C PRO A 160 3.04 -4.51 -1.42
N PRO A 161 2.60 -3.47 -0.69
CA PRO A 161 3.27 -2.18 -0.68
C PRO A 161 4.73 -2.35 -0.22
N ARG A 162 5.59 -1.40 -0.59
CA ARG A 162 6.93 -1.33 0.03
C ARG A 162 6.76 -1.00 1.50
N ASN A 163 7.40 -1.78 2.36
CA ASN A 163 7.56 -1.35 3.74
C ASN A 163 8.49 -0.13 3.74
N LEU A 164 7.98 1.01 4.24
CA LEU A 164 8.72 2.26 4.38
C LEU A 164 10.02 2.09 5.19
N ASP A 165 10.09 1.05 6.02
CA ASP A 165 11.24 0.68 6.84
C ASP A 165 12.51 0.32 6.03
N ASN A 166 12.38 -0.13 4.77
CA ASN A 166 13.51 -0.66 3.96
C ASN A 166 13.92 0.20 2.76
N LEU A 167 13.37 1.41 2.61
CA LEU A 167 13.77 2.29 1.51
C LEU A 167 15.12 2.96 1.80
N PRO A 168 16.15 2.80 0.94
CA PRO A 168 17.34 3.62 1.01
C PRO A 168 16.93 5.09 0.92
N GLU A 169 17.66 5.96 1.64
CA GLU A 169 17.41 7.39 1.70
C GLU A 169 17.46 8.04 0.31
N ILE A 170 16.34 8.02 -0.42
CA ILE A 170 16.17 8.87 -1.59
C ILE A 170 15.88 10.26 -1.05
N ASN A 171 16.95 11.02 -0.89
CA ASN A 171 16.91 12.43 -0.61
C ASN A 171 16.02 13.15 -1.64
N ASN A 172 15.14 13.97 -1.10
CA ASN A 172 14.45 15.10 -1.72
C ASN A 172 13.33 14.77 -2.72
N GLN A 173 12.15 15.29 -2.36
CA GLN A 173 10.91 15.43 -3.13
C GLN A 173 11.05 16.21 -4.46
N GLU A 174 12.24 16.45 -4.98
CA GLU A 174 12.47 17.41 -6.08
C GLU A 174 13.02 16.82 -7.38
N ASN A 175 13.25 15.50 -7.47
CA ASN A 175 13.55 14.85 -8.75
C ASN A 175 12.77 13.53 -8.87
N ILE A 176 11.46 13.63 -9.11
CA ILE A 176 10.61 12.48 -9.43
C ILE A 176 10.96 12.04 -10.86
N THR A 177 12.03 11.27 -11.03
CA THR A 177 12.03 10.33 -12.13
C THR A 177 10.82 9.42 -11.96
N PRO A 178 9.93 9.29 -12.96
CA PRO A 178 8.79 8.39 -12.88
C PRO A 178 9.27 7.00 -12.48
N GLU A 179 8.70 6.47 -11.40
CA GLU A 179 9.02 5.11 -10.97
C GLU A 179 8.66 4.14 -12.09
N GLU A 180 9.58 3.24 -12.44
CA GLU A 180 9.36 2.23 -13.47
C GLU A 180 8.18 1.33 -13.06
N TYR A 181 7.30 1.04 -14.01
CA TYR A 181 6.15 0.16 -13.78
C TYR A 181 6.14 -1.02 -14.76
N PRO A 182 6.09 -2.27 -14.28
CA PRO A 182 6.09 -2.69 -12.88
C PRO A 182 7.47 -2.46 -12.20
N PRO A 183 7.51 -2.25 -10.88
CA PRO A 183 8.79 -2.04 -10.20
C PRO A 183 9.62 -3.32 -10.10
N LYS A 184 10.94 -3.19 -10.23
CA LYS A 184 11.87 -4.34 -10.24
C LYS A 184 11.93 -5.11 -8.93
N ASP A 185 11.70 -4.43 -7.80
CA ASP A 185 11.68 -5.06 -6.47
C ASP A 185 10.37 -5.82 -6.17
N GLY A 186 9.44 -5.78 -7.11
CA GLY A 186 8.18 -6.51 -7.11
C GLY A 186 7.08 -5.93 -6.22
N HIS A 187 7.37 -4.90 -5.43
CA HIS A 187 6.34 -4.24 -4.63
C HIS A 187 5.43 -3.40 -5.52
N GLU A 188 4.16 -3.28 -5.12
CA GLU A 188 3.23 -2.40 -5.83
C GLU A 188 3.55 -0.94 -5.50
N ASN A 189 3.58 -0.08 -6.53
CA ASN A 189 3.91 1.31 -6.34
C ASN A 189 2.70 2.13 -5.86
N LYS A 190 2.97 3.34 -5.35
CA LYS A 190 1.92 4.22 -4.82
C LYS A 190 0.85 4.59 -5.86
N CYS A 191 1.22 4.67 -7.15
CA CYS A 191 0.29 5.00 -8.23
C CYS A 191 -0.77 3.89 -8.40
N GLN A 192 -0.37 2.63 -8.37
CA GLN A 192 -1.31 1.52 -8.50
C GLN A 192 -2.09 1.25 -7.22
N LEU A 193 -1.47 1.42 -6.04
CA LEU A 193 -2.21 1.37 -4.78
C LEU A 193 -3.28 2.48 -4.70
N ASN A 194 -3.07 3.63 -5.34
CA ASN A 194 -4.11 4.65 -5.48
C ASN A 194 -5.31 4.18 -6.33
N VAL A 195 -5.12 3.27 -7.29
CA VAL A 195 -6.23 2.66 -8.03
C VAL A 195 -7.12 1.86 -7.07
N ILE A 196 -6.50 1.04 -6.23
CA ILE A 196 -7.18 0.25 -5.19
C ILE A 196 -7.89 1.18 -4.21
N ALA A 197 -7.18 2.15 -3.62
CA ALA A 197 -7.74 3.09 -2.65
C ALA A 197 -8.91 3.88 -3.22
N ARG A 198 -8.80 4.35 -4.47
CA ARG A 198 -9.87 5.08 -5.15
C ARG A 198 -11.13 4.23 -5.33
N SER A 199 -10.98 2.95 -5.68
CA SER A 199 -12.13 2.04 -5.83
C SER A 199 -12.89 1.87 -4.51
N ILE A 200 -12.16 1.75 -3.39
CA ILE A 200 -12.72 1.62 -2.04
C ILE A 200 -13.44 2.90 -1.61
N LEU A 201 -12.87 4.07 -1.94
CA LEU A 201 -13.52 5.35 -1.66
C LEU A 201 -14.86 5.52 -2.40
N ILE A 202 -15.01 4.88 -3.56
CA ILE A 202 -16.25 4.88 -4.34
C ILE A 202 -17.23 3.81 -3.82
N CYS A 203 -16.75 2.60 -3.54
CA CYS A 203 -17.54 1.45 -3.12
C CYS A 203 -16.79 0.68 -2.03
N LYS A 204 -17.10 0.97 -0.76
CA LYS A 204 -16.36 0.41 0.39
C LYS A 204 -16.57 -1.09 0.55
N GLU A 205 -17.71 -1.59 0.09
CA GLU A 205 -18.13 -2.99 0.17
C GLU A 205 -17.21 -3.91 -0.64
N ILE A 206 -16.45 -3.38 -1.61
CA ILE A 206 -15.46 -4.13 -2.38
C ILE A 206 -14.37 -4.76 -1.49
N VAL A 207 -14.09 -4.16 -0.32
CA VAL A 207 -13.16 -4.69 0.68
C VAL A 207 -13.57 -6.10 1.13
N ASN A 208 -14.87 -6.35 1.24
CA ASN A 208 -15.36 -7.64 1.69
C ASN A 208 -15.05 -8.76 0.68
N LEU A 209 -14.95 -8.44 -0.61
CA LEU A 209 -14.56 -9.40 -1.64
C LEU A 209 -13.10 -9.86 -1.47
N TRP A 210 -12.20 -8.94 -1.09
CA TRP A 210 -10.81 -9.29 -0.79
C TRP A 210 -10.70 -10.11 0.49
N LYS A 211 -11.44 -9.75 1.53
CA LYS A 211 -11.49 -10.53 2.77
C LYS A 211 -12.04 -11.93 2.54
N GLU A 212 -13.06 -12.08 1.70
CA GLU A 212 -13.66 -13.37 1.34
C GLU A 212 -12.65 -14.34 0.70
N ILE A 213 -11.71 -13.82 -0.08
CA ILE A 213 -10.65 -14.66 -0.67
C ILE A 213 -9.46 -14.88 0.26
N GLY A 214 -9.43 -14.27 1.45
CA GLY A 214 -8.36 -14.42 2.43
C GLY A 214 -7.31 -13.31 2.45
N TYR A 215 -7.56 -12.16 1.79
CA TYR A 215 -6.71 -10.98 1.87
C TYR A 215 -7.25 -10.01 2.92
N TYR A 216 -6.89 -10.25 4.18
CA TYR A 216 -7.40 -9.49 5.33
C TYR A 216 -6.63 -8.18 5.55
N GLU A 217 -5.40 -8.12 5.04
CA GLU A 217 -4.45 -7.01 5.20
C GLU A 217 -4.75 -5.85 4.24
N ILE A 218 -5.73 -5.97 3.33
CA ILE A 218 -6.09 -4.92 2.36
C ILE A 218 -6.32 -3.56 3.04
N CYS A 219 -7.03 -3.53 4.17
CA CYS A 219 -7.29 -2.28 4.89
C CYS A 219 -6.00 -1.67 5.44
N TYR A 220 -5.04 -2.51 5.86
CA TYR A 220 -3.74 -2.08 6.34
C TYR A 220 -2.87 -1.56 5.18
N ASP A 221 -2.79 -2.31 4.09
CA ASP A 221 -1.90 -2.01 2.96
C ASP A 221 -2.24 -0.70 2.24
N VAL A 222 -3.53 -0.33 2.19
CA VAL A 222 -3.97 0.94 1.59
C VAL A 222 -4.54 1.95 2.61
N ASN A 223 -4.29 1.74 3.91
CA ASN A 223 -4.88 2.54 4.99
C ASN A 223 -4.66 4.04 4.79
N ASP A 224 -3.40 4.44 4.63
CA ASP A 224 -3.00 5.83 4.47
C ASP A 224 -3.65 6.48 3.24
N LEU A 225 -3.68 5.75 2.12
CA LEU A 225 -4.23 6.27 0.86
C LEU A 225 -5.75 6.45 0.94
N VAL A 226 -6.45 5.50 1.56
CA VAL A 226 -7.91 5.59 1.73
C VAL A 226 -8.28 6.70 2.70
N MET A 227 -7.63 6.76 3.87
CA MET A 227 -7.92 7.79 4.88
C MET A 227 -7.59 9.20 4.38
N GLN A 228 -6.44 9.39 3.72
CA GLN A 228 -6.10 10.68 3.09
C GLN A 228 -7.04 11.01 1.92
N GLY A 229 -7.33 10.03 1.06
CA GLY A 229 -8.17 10.21 -0.11
C GLY A 229 -9.61 10.62 0.24
N ALA A 230 -10.15 10.08 1.34
CA ALA A 230 -11.46 10.48 1.86
C ALA A 230 -11.52 11.98 2.16
N LEU A 231 -10.50 12.49 2.86
CA LEU A 231 -10.43 13.91 3.21
C LEU A 231 -10.08 14.78 2.01
N LEU A 232 -9.25 14.32 1.07
CA LEU A 232 -8.97 15.07 -0.16
C LEU A 232 -10.22 15.27 -1.03
N ILE A 233 -11.14 14.30 -1.04
CA ILE A 233 -12.44 14.44 -1.70
C ILE A 233 -13.31 15.48 -0.98
N MET A 234 -13.29 15.49 0.34
CA MET A 234 -14.08 16.42 1.17
C MET A 234 -13.51 17.86 1.15
N PHE A 235 -12.19 18.01 1.02
CA PHE A 235 -11.47 19.28 1.03
C PHE A 235 -10.69 19.47 -0.29
N PRO A 236 -11.38 19.66 -1.43
CA PRO A 236 -10.72 19.84 -2.72
C PRO A 236 -9.77 21.05 -2.71
N GLN A 237 -8.65 20.96 -3.43
CA GLN A 237 -7.71 22.08 -3.59
C GLN A 237 -8.35 23.26 -4.32
N GLN A 238 -9.26 22.98 -5.26
CA GLN A 238 -10.02 23.96 -6.02
C GLN A 238 -11.51 23.67 -5.80
N PRO A 239 -12.14 24.26 -4.76
CA PRO A 239 -13.55 24.04 -4.49
C PRO A 239 -14.42 24.61 -5.61
N SER A 240 -15.46 23.87 -5.99
CA SER A 240 -16.50 24.39 -6.90
C SER A 240 -17.39 25.40 -6.16
N SER A 241 -18.17 26.19 -6.91
CA SER A 241 -19.16 27.13 -6.32
C SER A 241 -20.23 26.44 -5.47
N ARG A 242 -20.41 25.12 -5.61
CA ARG A 242 -21.36 24.31 -4.83
C ARG A 242 -20.74 23.66 -3.60
N TRP A 243 -19.43 23.78 -3.44
CA TRP A 243 -18.74 23.19 -2.29
C TRP A 243 -18.90 24.10 -1.07
N TYR A 244 -19.24 23.49 0.06
CA TYR A 244 -19.25 24.12 1.37
C TYR A 244 -18.28 23.38 2.29
N MET A 245 -17.71 24.08 3.27
CA MET A 245 -16.81 23.49 4.24
C MET A 245 -17.53 22.37 5.01
N PRO A 246 -17.03 21.12 4.98
CA PRO A 246 -17.58 20.04 5.79
C PRO A 246 -17.47 20.37 7.28
N ASP A 247 -18.54 20.10 8.03
CA ASP A 247 -18.52 20.18 9.49
C ASP A 247 -17.96 18.90 10.12
N ILE A 248 -17.68 18.95 11.43
CA ILE A 248 -17.14 17.83 12.21
C ILE A 248 -18.02 16.58 12.05
N LYS A 249 -19.34 16.74 12.08
CA LYS A 249 -20.29 15.64 11.94
C LYS A 249 -20.15 14.93 10.61
N THR A 250 -20.00 15.68 9.51
CA THR A 250 -19.84 15.14 8.16
C THR A 250 -18.50 14.40 8.03
N ILE A 251 -17.42 14.96 8.58
CA ILE A 251 -16.09 14.33 8.59
C ILE A 251 -16.14 13.03 9.40
N ASN A 252 -16.69 13.07 10.61
CA ASN A 252 -16.81 11.92 11.49
C ASN A 252 -17.61 10.81 10.83
N ALA A 253 -18.79 11.11 10.27
CA ALA A 253 -19.62 10.13 9.58
C ALA A 253 -18.83 9.40 8.49
N ARG A 254 -18.08 10.16 7.67
CA ARG A 254 -17.27 9.57 6.58
C ARG A 254 -16.11 8.71 7.09
N LEU A 255 -15.41 9.15 8.14
CA LEU A 255 -14.31 8.38 8.72
C LEU A 255 -14.81 7.12 9.43
N THR A 256 -15.92 7.22 10.17
CA THR A 256 -16.57 6.07 10.83
C THR A 256 -16.97 5.01 9.81
N GLU A 257 -17.56 5.39 8.67
CA GLU A 257 -17.90 4.45 7.59
C GLU A 257 -16.71 3.61 7.09
N LEU A 258 -15.51 4.19 7.06
CA LEU A 258 -14.29 3.49 6.65
C LEU A 258 -13.73 2.65 7.79
N ILE A 259 -13.77 3.16 9.02
CA ILE A 259 -13.32 2.43 10.22
C ILE A 259 -14.16 1.17 10.43
N GLU A 260 -15.47 1.23 10.23
CA GLU A 260 -16.38 0.06 10.29
C GLU A 260 -15.99 -1.06 9.32
N VAL A 261 -15.39 -0.71 8.18
CA VAL A 261 -14.91 -1.69 7.18
C VAL A 261 -13.52 -2.23 7.54
N GLY A 262 -12.79 -1.59 8.47
CA GLY A 262 -11.51 -2.06 9.00
C GLY A 262 -10.33 -1.11 8.82
N PHE A 263 -10.55 0.11 8.30
CA PHE A 263 -9.52 1.14 8.25
C PHE A 263 -9.24 1.73 9.63
N GLN A 264 -8.08 2.36 9.80
CA GLN A 264 -7.65 2.86 11.11
C GLN A 264 -7.14 4.30 11.02
N LEU A 265 -7.70 5.17 11.86
CA LEU A 265 -7.16 6.50 12.11
C LEU A 265 -6.06 6.42 13.19
N THR A 266 -4.88 5.98 12.78
CA THR A 266 -3.68 5.95 13.65
C THR A 266 -3.05 7.34 13.75
N TYR A 267 -2.18 7.56 14.74
CA TYR A 267 -1.46 8.84 14.87
C TYR A 267 -0.56 9.12 13.67
N CYS A 268 0.06 8.08 13.10
CA CYS A 268 0.83 8.17 11.86
C CYS A 268 -0.04 8.63 10.68
N VAL A 269 -1.24 8.06 10.53
CA VAL A 269 -2.21 8.48 9.50
C VAL A 269 -2.63 9.93 9.68
N ILE A 270 -2.91 10.35 10.92
CA ILE A 270 -3.25 11.74 11.25
C ILE A 270 -2.12 12.68 10.82
N LEU A 271 -0.87 12.38 11.19
CA LEU A 271 0.29 13.18 10.79
C LEU A 271 0.46 13.23 9.28
N ASN A 272 0.28 12.10 8.59
CA ASN A 272 0.35 12.04 7.13
C ASN A 272 -0.76 12.89 6.47
N ILE A 273 -1.96 12.93 7.05
CA ILE A 273 -3.03 13.82 6.60
C ILE A 273 -2.64 15.29 6.81
N LEU A 274 -2.11 15.65 7.97
CA LEU A 274 -1.67 17.03 8.24
C LEU A 274 -0.58 17.48 7.26
N LEU A 275 0.36 16.59 6.92
CA LEU A 275 1.39 16.82 5.90
C LEU A 275 0.77 17.04 4.51
N VAL A 276 -0.24 16.25 4.12
CA VAL A 276 -0.95 16.43 2.84
C VAL A 276 -1.64 17.80 2.77
N PHE A 277 -2.16 18.29 3.90
CA PHE A 277 -2.85 19.58 3.99
C PHE A 277 -1.98 20.72 4.51
N GLU A 278 -0.66 20.57 4.57
CA GLU A 278 0.28 21.51 5.19
C GLU A 278 0.01 22.98 4.84
N LYS A 279 -0.21 23.26 3.55
CA LYS A 279 -0.46 24.62 3.03
C LYS A 279 -1.84 25.20 3.36
N ARG A 280 -2.73 24.42 3.96
CA ARG A 280 -4.14 24.75 4.22
C ARG A 280 -4.53 24.54 5.69
N LEU A 281 -3.58 24.20 6.56
CA LEU A 281 -3.87 23.89 7.97
C LEU A 281 -4.52 25.05 8.71
N GLU A 282 -4.15 26.30 8.42
CA GLU A 282 -4.80 27.48 9.00
C GLU A 282 -6.31 27.53 8.69
N GLN A 283 -6.74 26.98 7.55
CA GLN A 283 -8.13 27.04 7.10
C GLN A 283 -8.95 25.84 7.58
N ILE A 284 -8.37 24.64 7.59
CA ILE A 284 -9.11 23.39 7.81
C ILE A 284 -8.56 22.55 8.97
N GLY A 285 -7.38 22.88 9.48
CA GLY A 285 -6.67 22.03 10.43
C GLY A 285 -7.43 21.89 11.75
N LYS A 286 -8.04 22.97 12.26
CA LYS A 286 -8.81 22.93 13.51
C LYS A 286 -9.98 21.94 13.42
N VAL A 287 -10.80 22.05 12.38
CA VAL A 287 -11.97 21.16 12.20
C VAL A 287 -11.55 19.71 12.01
N LEU A 288 -10.40 19.46 11.35
CA LEU A 288 -9.82 18.12 11.23
C LEU A 288 -9.38 17.58 12.59
N LEU A 289 -8.63 18.36 13.37
CA LEU A 289 -8.14 17.94 14.69
C LEU A 289 -9.29 17.65 15.68
N GLU A 290 -10.31 18.51 15.71
CA GLU A 290 -11.49 18.29 16.55
C GLU A 290 -12.23 17.00 16.14
N SER A 291 -12.41 16.78 14.82
CA SER A 291 -12.96 15.54 14.29
C SER A 291 -12.14 14.29 14.66
N PHE A 292 -10.81 14.36 14.54
CA PHE A 292 -9.94 13.23 14.90
C PHE A 292 -10.00 12.91 16.39
N ALA A 293 -10.03 13.93 17.25
CA ALA A 293 -10.18 13.74 18.70
C ALA A 293 -11.51 13.07 19.05
N GLU A 294 -12.61 13.48 18.40
CA GLU A 294 -13.92 12.85 18.57
C GLU A 294 -13.94 11.38 18.12
N ILE A 295 -13.37 11.07 16.95
CA ILE A 295 -13.27 9.69 16.43
C ILE A 295 -12.40 8.81 17.31
N LYS A 296 -11.32 9.34 17.88
CA LYS A 296 -10.44 8.60 18.79
C LYS A 296 -10.95 8.54 20.23
N HIS A 297 -12.07 9.22 20.53
CA HIS A 297 -12.65 9.33 21.87
C HIS A 297 -11.66 9.83 22.92
N GLU A 298 -10.84 10.82 22.56
CA GLU A 298 -9.86 11.42 23.45
C GLU A 298 -9.92 12.95 23.41
N SER A 299 -9.27 13.63 24.36
CA SER A 299 -9.15 15.08 24.31
C SER A 299 -8.20 15.50 23.20
N LEU A 300 -8.41 16.71 22.65
CA LEU A 300 -7.50 17.29 21.65
C LEU A 300 -6.05 17.30 22.14
N VAL A 301 -5.81 17.61 23.41
CA VAL A 301 -4.46 17.60 24.01
C VAL A 301 -3.84 16.21 23.99
N ASN A 302 -4.61 15.16 24.32
CA ASN A 302 -4.11 13.79 24.30
C ASN A 302 -3.81 13.31 22.88
N LEU A 303 -4.68 13.63 21.92
CA LEU A 303 -4.46 13.37 20.50
C LEU A 303 -3.13 13.98 20.03
N LEU A 304 -2.92 15.27 20.32
CA LEU A 304 -1.70 15.97 19.92
C LEU A 304 -0.46 15.41 20.63
N ARG A 305 -0.54 15.06 21.92
CA ARG A 305 0.57 14.40 22.63
C ARG A 305 0.96 13.08 21.96
N ASN A 306 -0.01 12.26 21.58
CA ASN A 306 0.24 10.99 20.91
C ASN A 306 0.83 11.20 19.50
N CYS A 307 0.36 12.21 18.77
CA CYS A 307 1.00 12.65 17.53
C CYS A 307 2.45 13.10 17.75
N LEU A 308 2.76 13.85 18.82
CA LEU A 308 4.14 14.24 19.13
C LEU A 308 5.05 13.02 19.40
N ILE A 309 4.55 12.00 20.10
CA ILE A 309 5.28 10.74 20.30
C ILE A 309 5.57 10.08 18.96
N GLU A 310 4.60 10.05 18.06
CA GLU A 310 4.76 9.45 16.72
C GLU A 310 5.70 10.26 15.82
N ILE A 311 5.79 11.59 15.98
CA ILE A 311 6.79 12.42 15.28
C ILE A 311 8.23 11.98 15.63
N LEU A 312 8.44 11.54 16.88
CA LEU A 312 9.74 11.04 17.33
C LEU A 312 10.05 9.63 16.80
N ASN A 313 9.08 8.95 16.18
CA ASN A 313 9.30 7.66 15.56
C ASN A 313 10.24 7.82 14.34
N PRO A 314 11.45 7.23 14.36
CA PRO A 314 12.41 7.35 13.27
C PRO A 314 11.85 6.80 11.95
N LYS A 315 10.85 5.91 12.02
CA LYS A 315 10.17 5.35 10.84
C LYS A 315 9.38 6.40 10.04
N LEU A 316 8.81 7.41 10.72
CA LEU A 316 7.99 8.43 10.07
C LEU A 316 8.84 9.42 9.24
N LYS A 317 10.15 9.53 9.52
CA LYS A 317 11.07 10.49 8.88
C LYS A 317 10.47 11.90 8.78
N PHE A 318 9.76 12.33 9.82
CA PHE A 318 9.00 13.57 9.84
C PHE A 318 9.93 14.80 9.81
N LYS A 319 9.66 15.78 8.93
CA LYS A 319 10.50 16.98 8.74
C LYS A 319 9.75 18.31 8.56
N SER A 320 8.41 18.32 8.64
CA SER A 320 7.64 19.56 8.40
C SER A 320 7.59 20.46 9.64
N GLN A 321 8.26 21.61 9.57
CA GLN A 321 8.16 22.63 10.61
C GLN A 321 6.77 23.28 10.66
N VAL A 322 6.08 23.40 9.51
CA VAL A 322 4.74 24.00 9.44
C VAL A 322 3.73 23.17 10.23
N VAL A 323 3.72 21.85 10.02
CA VAL A 323 2.84 20.94 10.78
C VAL A 323 3.19 20.95 12.27
N LEU A 324 4.48 21.01 12.64
CA LEU A 324 4.89 21.11 14.04
C LEU A 324 4.42 22.41 14.70
N ASN A 325 4.62 23.55 14.04
CA ASN A 325 4.14 24.84 14.52
C ASN A 325 2.61 24.84 14.66
N PHE A 326 1.92 24.26 13.67
CA PHE A 326 0.47 24.10 13.74
C PHE A 326 0.05 23.26 14.95
N ILE A 327 0.68 22.11 15.22
CA ILE A 327 0.39 21.30 16.43
C ILE A 327 0.68 22.10 17.70
N TYR A 328 1.77 22.86 17.72
CA TYR A 328 2.20 23.67 18.86
C TYR A 328 1.13 24.67 19.30
N GLU A 329 0.44 25.30 18.35
CA GLU A 329 -0.61 26.30 18.62
C GLU A 329 -1.83 25.75 19.36
N PHE A 330 -2.06 24.43 19.32
CA PHE A 330 -3.22 23.78 19.96
C PHE A 330 -2.86 23.05 21.27
N LEU A 331 -1.60 23.09 21.68
CA LEU A 331 -1.17 22.58 22.99
C LEU A 331 -1.51 23.60 24.10
N PRO A 332 -1.64 23.16 25.37
CA PRO A 332 -1.90 24.05 26.51
C PRO A 332 -0.80 25.10 26.70
N ASP A 333 -1.01 26.09 27.58
CA ASP A 333 -0.13 27.24 27.87
C ASP A 333 1.35 26.94 28.17
N SER A 334 1.75 25.67 28.25
CA SER A 334 3.16 25.25 28.32
C SER A 334 3.45 24.11 27.33
N PRO A 335 3.44 24.37 26.00
CA PRO A 335 3.66 23.35 24.98
C PRO A 335 5.02 22.65 25.12
N GLU A 336 6.05 23.36 25.60
CA GLU A 336 7.40 22.83 25.80
C GLU A 336 7.41 21.65 26.78
N ILE A 337 6.53 21.68 27.80
CA ILE A 337 6.38 20.58 28.75
C ILE A 337 5.85 19.33 28.04
N GLU A 338 4.93 19.49 27.09
CA GLU A 338 4.36 18.38 26.32
C GLU A 338 5.39 17.74 25.39
N PHE A 339 6.25 18.53 24.75
CA PHE A 339 7.39 18.02 23.98
C PHE A 339 8.38 17.24 24.85
N VAL A 340 8.71 17.75 26.05
CA VAL A 340 9.59 17.05 26.99
C VAL A 340 8.96 15.73 27.43
N ARG A 341 7.66 15.70 27.73
CA ARG A 341 6.92 14.47 28.09
C ARG A 341 6.92 13.45 26.97
N ALA A 342 6.65 13.87 25.72
CA ALA A 342 6.70 12.98 24.56
C ALA A 342 8.10 12.38 24.37
N PHE A 343 9.14 13.19 24.51
CA PHE A 343 10.53 12.74 24.42
C PHE A 343 10.90 11.74 25.52
N GLN A 344 10.51 12.01 26.77
CA GLN A 344 10.74 11.10 27.89
C GLN A 344 10.01 9.77 27.70
N PHE A 345 8.76 9.80 27.24
CA PHE A 345 7.98 8.61 26.94
C PHE A 345 8.65 7.75 25.86
N TYR A 346 9.02 8.35 24.74
CA TYR A 346 9.72 7.67 23.65
C TYR A 346 11.05 7.06 24.11
N SER A 347 11.87 7.86 24.82
CA SER A 347 13.18 7.43 25.33
C SER A 347 13.11 6.25 26.30
N ASN A 348 12.05 6.17 27.11
CA ASN A 348 11.84 5.06 28.04
C ASN A 348 11.31 3.80 27.33
N SER A 349 10.54 3.99 26.25
CA SER A 349 9.97 2.88 25.46
C SER A 349 11.00 2.20 24.56
N CYS A 350 12.08 2.90 24.18
CA CYS A 350 13.19 2.35 23.38
C CYS A 350 14.30 1.68 24.21
N LYS A 351 14.19 1.63 25.55
CA LYS A 351 15.18 0.98 26.44
C LYS A 351 14.92 -0.50 26.71
N VAL A 352 14.04 -1.14 25.94
CA VAL A 352 13.68 -2.57 26.07
C VAL A 352 14.18 -3.36 24.88
#